data_AF-A0A7C7KZ16-F1
#
_entry.id   AF-A0A7C7KZ16-F1
#
_cell.length_a   1.000
_cell.length_b   1.000
_cell.length_c   1.000
_cell.angle_alpha   90.00
_cell.angle_beta   90.00
_cell.angle_gamma   90.00
#
_symmetry.space_group_name_H-M   'P 1'
#
loop_
_entity.id
_entity.type
_entity.pdbx_description
1 polymer ?
#
loop_
_entity_poly.entity_id
_entity_poly.type
_entity_poly.pdbx_seq_one_letter_code
_entity_poly.pdbx_strand_id
1 'polypeptide(L)'
;DELTKAVGSLAKAIENHSKRFDEFDRKLMALGARWGVMAEDAFRGAMRGVLTDIGYRVRKWRVRDEAGKVFGHPTMVEVDVLIYNDQRVLIEIKSSISPGDVASFSRVGELYEELTGIKPKLVIVSPFIDVKAKNLCDSMGIEYYTHPEEVVGEEPPSRQVP
;
A
#
# COMPACT_ATOMS: atom_id res chain seq x y z
N ASP A 1 10.11 -54.49 -11.71
CA ASP A 1 9.61 -54.19 -10.36
C ASP A 1 8.48 -53.17 -10.47
N GLU A 2 7.29 -53.57 -10.05
CA GLU A 2 6.05 -52.79 -10.14
C GLU A 2 6.14 -51.51 -9.29
N LEU A 3 6.92 -51.58 -8.20
CA LEU A 3 7.23 -50.46 -7.33
C LEU A 3 7.97 -49.34 -8.07
N THR A 4 8.94 -49.69 -8.91
CA THR A 4 9.70 -48.70 -9.70
C THR A 4 8.80 -47.95 -10.68
N LYS A 5 7.83 -48.64 -11.30
CA LYS A 5 6.84 -48.00 -12.18
C LYS A 5 5.90 -47.08 -11.40
N ALA A 6 5.40 -47.52 -10.24
CA ALA A 6 4.54 -46.71 -9.39
C ALA A 6 5.26 -45.43 -8.91
N VAL A 7 6.50 -45.55 -8.41
CA VAL A 7 7.32 -44.41 -7.99
C VAL A 7 7.59 -43.45 -9.15
N GLY A 8 7.93 -43.98 -10.34
CA GLY A 8 8.13 -43.15 -11.54
C GLY A 8 6.87 -42.38 -11.96
N SER A 9 5.69 -43.00 -11.84
CA SER A 9 4.41 -42.35 -12.14
C SER A 9 4.07 -41.24 -11.13
N LEU A 10 4.36 -41.46 -9.85
CA LEU A 10 4.15 -40.49 -8.79
C LEU A 10 5.09 -39.28 -8.94
N ALA A 11 6.37 -39.52 -9.23
CA ALA A 11 7.34 -38.44 -9.49
C ALA A 11 6.88 -37.54 -10.64
N LYS A 12 6.37 -38.14 -11.73
CA LYS A 12 5.84 -37.41 -12.87
C LYS A 12 4.57 -36.62 -12.52
N ALA A 13 3.70 -37.16 -11.68
CA ALA A 13 2.51 -36.47 -11.19
C ALA A 13 2.88 -35.26 -10.31
N ILE A 14 3.86 -35.40 -9.42
CA ILE A 14 4.38 -34.31 -8.58
C ILE A 14 4.98 -33.20 -9.46
N GLU A 15 5.83 -33.54 -10.42
CA GLU A 15 6.43 -32.55 -11.33
C GLU A 15 5.36 -31.78 -12.12
N ASN A 16 4.32 -32.47 -12.60
CA ASN A 16 3.21 -31.83 -13.28
C ASN A 16 2.39 -30.93 -12.35
N HIS A 17 2.21 -31.32 -11.09
CA HIS A 17 1.53 -30.49 -10.09
C HIS A 17 2.35 -29.25 -9.73
N SER A 18 3.67 -29.37 -9.55
CA SER A 18 4.55 -28.22 -9.31
C SER A 18 4.45 -27.20 -10.44
N LYS A 19 4.52 -27.63 -11.70
CA LYS A 19 4.34 -26.73 -12.86
C LYS A 19 2.99 -26.01 -12.87
N ARG A 20 1.91 -26.75 -12.57
CA ARG A 20 0.55 -26.16 -12.46
C ARG A 20 0.44 -25.19 -11.29
N PHE A 21 1.14 -25.46 -10.19
CA PHE A 21 1.17 -24.57 -9.02
C PHE A 21 1.88 -23.25 -9.35
N ASP A 22 3.00 -23.30 -10.08
CA ASP A 22 3.70 -22.08 -10.54
C ASP A 22 2.85 -21.24 -11.51
N GLU A 23 2.05 -21.89 -12.37
CA GLU A 23 1.09 -21.20 -13.23
C GLU A 23 -0.07 -20.59 -12.42
N PHE A 24 -0.53 -21.29 -11.40
CA PHE A 24 -1.58 -20.81 -10.51
C PHE A 24 -1.11 -19.61 -9.67
N ASP A 25 0.10 -19.67 -9.11
CA ASP A 25 0.72 -18.58 -8.36
C ASP A 25 0.82 -17.31 -9.21
N ARG A 26 1.31 -17.43 -10.46
CA ARG A 26 1.35 -16.32 -11.41
C ARG A 26 -0.02 -15.70 -11.68
N LYS A 27 -1.07 -16.53 -11.82
CA LYS A 27 -2.45 -16.04 -12.00
C LYS A 27 -2.98 -15.36 -10.74
N LEU A 28 -2.69 -15.88 -9.55
CA LEU A 28 -3.06 -15.26 -8.30
C LEU A 28 -2.39 -13.90 -8.12
N MET A 29 -1.09 -13.78 -8.39
CA MET A 29 -0.38 -12.49 -8.35
C MET A 29 -0.98 -11.47 -9.31
N ALA A 30 -1.30 -11.89 -10.53
CA ALA A 30 -1.96 -11.04 -11.51
C ALA A 30 -3.36 -10.59 -11.05
N LEU A 31 -4.13 -11.47 -10.43
CA LEU A 31 -5.43 -11.13 -9.84
C LEU A 31 -5.29 -10.16 -8.67
N GLY A 32 -4.34 -10.41 -7.75
CA GLY A 32 -4.05 -9.55 -6.61
C GLY A 32 -3.67 -8.14 -7.03
N ALA A 33 -2.78 -8.00 -8.02
CA ALA A 33 -2.39 -6.70 -8.55
C ALA A 33 -3.58 -5.93 -9.16
N ARG A 34 -4.43 -6.61 -9.95
CA ARG A 34 -5.64 -5.98 -10.53
C ARG A 34 -6.63 -5.55 -9.46
N TRP A 35 -6.84 -6.39 -8.45
CA TRP A 35 -7.72 -6.06 -7.34
C TRP A 35 -7.19 -4.89 -6.53
N GLY A 36 -5.86 -4.83 -6.29
CA GLY A 36 -5.20 -3.71 -5.62
C GLY A 36 -5.49 -2.38 -6.33
N VAL A 37 -5.26 -2.30 -7.64
CA VAL A 37 -5.55 -1.09 -8.43
C VAL A 37 -7.03 -0.71 -8.36
N MET A 38 -7.94 -1.67 -8.52
CA MET A 38 -9.38 -1.40 -8.46
C MET A 38 -9.84 -0.92 -7.07
N ALA A 39 -9.27 -1.50 -6.00
CA ALA A 39 -9.57 -1.10 -4.63
C ALA A 39 -9.06 0.31 -4.32
N GLU A 40 -7.82 0.63 -4.74
CA GLU A 40 -7.26 1.98 -4.62
C GLU A 40 -8.11 3.00 -5.38
N ASP A 41 -8.56 2.69 -6.61
CA ASP A 41 -9.43 3.57 -7.40
C ASP A 41 -10.79 3.79 -6.76
N ALA A 42 -11.41 2.73 -6.22
CA ALA A 42 -12.66 2.83 -5.48
C ALA A 42 -12.50 3.71 -4.23
N PHE A 43 -11.39 3.55 -3.50
CA PHE A 43 -11.10 4.33 -2.30
C PHE A 43 -10.83 5.81 -2.64
N ARG A 44 -10.05 6.10 -3.69
CA ARG A 44 -9.87 7.46 -4.25
C ARG A 44 -11.21 8.10 -4.64
N GLY A 45 -12.08 7.32 -5.31
CA GLY A 45 -13.41 7.76 -5.73
C GLY A 45 -14.31 8.09 -4.54
N ALA A 46 -14.36 7.21 -3.55
CA ALA A 46 -15.14 7.38 -2.33
C ALA A 46 -14.67 8.61 -1.53
N MET A 47 -13.36 8.75 -1.30
CA MET A 47 -12.83 9.94 -0.61
C MET A 47 -13.17 11.23 -1.36
N ARG A 48 -13.04 11.25 -2.69
CA ARG A 48 -13.39 12.42 -3.49
C ARG A 48 -14.88 12.76 -3.37
N GLY A 49 -15.77 11.77 -3.51
CA GLY A 49 -17.22 11.98 -3.43
C GLY A 49 -17.64 12.49 -2.05
N VAL A 50 -17.36 11.69 -1.01
CA VAL A 50 -17.82 11.95 0.36
C VAL A 50 -17.28 13.28 0.89
N LEU A 51 -15.98 13.56 0.71
CA LEU A 51 -15.37 14.80 1.21
C LEU A 51 -15.88 16.04 0.46
N THR A 52 -16.13 15.90 -0.85
CA THR A 52 -16.70 17.01 -1.64
C THR A 52 -18.13 17.32 -1.21
N ASP A 53 -18.94 16.30 -0.91
CA ASP A 53 -20.33 16.47 -0.47
C ASP A 53 -20.44 17.22 0.87
N ILE A 54 -19.43 17.10 1.73
CA ILE A 54 -19.34 17.84 3.01
C ILE A 54 -18.50 19.14 2.91
N GLY A 55 -18.17 19.59 1.70
CA GLY A 55 -17.61 20.91 1.44
C GLY A 55 -16.08 21.00 1.32
N TYR A 56 -15.35 19.89 1.37
CA TYR A 56 -13.90 19.89 1.15
C TYR A 56 -13.58 19.86 -0.35
N ARG A 57 -12.56 20.60 -0.77
CA ARG A 57 -12.07 20.50 -2.15
C ARG A 57 -11.00 19.42 -2.25
N VAL A 58 -11.31 18.35 -2.98
CA VAL A 58 -10.41 17.22 -3.21
C VAL A 58 -9.92 17.21 -4.67
N ARG A 59 -8.60 17.16 -4.88
CA ARG A 59 -7.99 17.10 -6.23
C ARG A 59 -6.81 16.14 -6.26
N LYS A 60 -6.51 15.59 -7.43
CA LYS A 60 -5.21 14.96 -7.67
C LYS A 60 -4.16 16.05 -7.84
N TRP A 61 -3.03 15.96 -7.14
CA TRP A 61 -1.93 16.90 -7.31
C TRP A 61 -0.87 16.28 -8.22
N ARG A 62 -0.38 17.06 -9.18
CA ARG A 62 0.57 16.61 -10.20
C ARG A 62 1.49 17.76 -10.59
N VAL A 63 2.79 17.54 -10.53
CA VAL A 63 3.80 18.52 -10.92
C VAL A 63 4.99 17.85 -11.58
N ARG A 64 5.72 18.57 -12.43
CA ARG A 64 7.00 18.13 -12.96
C ARG A 64 8.12 18.61 -12.05
N ASP A 65 8.83 17.67 -11.44
CA ASP A 65 10.03 17.94 -10.65
C ASP A 65 11.23 17.96 -11.60
N GLU A 66 11.57 19.12 -12.16
CA GLU A 66 12.69 19.28 -13.09
C GLU A 66 14.06 19.13 -12.39
N ALA A 67 14.13 19.32 -11.08
CA ALA A 67 15.37 19.21 -10.31
C ALA A 67 15.66 17.76 -9.86
N GLY A 68 14.67 16.87 -9.95
CA GLY A 68 14.80 15.48 -9.51
C GLY A 68 14.95 15.33 -8.00
N LYS A 69 14.34 16.21 -7.21
CA LYS A 69 14.37 16.16 -5.74
C LYS A 69 13.76 14.87 -5.19
N VAL A 70 12.64 14.43 -5.78
CA VAL A 70 11.89 13.28 -5.27
C VAL A 70 12.49 11.94 -5.71
N PHE A 71 13.04 11.84 -6.92
CA PHE A 71 13.49 10.54 -7.46
C PHE A 71 14.94 10.55 -7.98
N GLY A 72 15.67 11.64 -7.80
CA GLY A 72 17.06 11.78 -8.26
C GLY A 72 17.20 12.12 -9.74
N HIS A 73 16.09 12.28 -10.48
CA HIS A 73 16.08 12.69 -11.88
C HIS A 73 14.77 13.43 -12.24
N PRO A 74 14.75 14.23 -13.33
CA PRO A 74 13.55 14.93 -13.74
C PRO A 74 12.39 13.97 -14.02
N THR A 75 11.24 14.17 -13.38
CA THR A 75 10.07 13.29 -13.56
C THR A 75 8.75 13.94 -13.14
N MET A 76 7.64 13.32 -13.53
CA MET A 76 6.33 13.68 -13.01
C MET A 76 6.15 13.10 -11.60
N VAL A 77 5.74 13.96 -10.68
CA VAL A 77 5.35 13.60 -9.32
C VAL A 77 3.84 13.76 -9.20
N GLU A 78 3.20 12.76 -8.60
CA GLU A 78 1.74 12.71 -8.42
C GLU A 78 1.42 12.32 -6.99
N VAL A 79 0.36 12.90 -6.44
CA VAL A 79 -0.26 12.49 -5.17
C VAL A 79 -1.73 12.19 -5.43
N ASP A 80 -2.21 11.07 -4.92
CA ASP A 80 -3.55 10.56 -5.16
C ASP A 80 -4.66 11.54 -4.78
N VAL A 81 -4.55 12.11 -3.58
CA VAL A 81 -5.59 12.97 -2.98
C VAL A 81 -4.93 14.13 -2.26
N LEU A 82 -5.24 15.35 -2.71
CA LEU A 82 -4.93 16.61 -2.04
C LEU A 82 -6.24 17.26 -1.58
N ILE A 83 -6.33 17.52 -0.29
CA ILE A 83 -7.47 18.16 0.37
C ILE A 83 -7.14 19.63 0.67
N TYR A 84 -8.00 20.54 0.22
CA TYR A 84 -7.85 21.99 0.35
C TYR A 84 -8.83 22.57 1.37
N ASN A 85 -8.46 22.61 2.65
CA ASN A 85 -9.12 23.41 3.70
C ASN A 85 -8.07 24.28 4.44
N ASP A 86 -8.33 24.66 5.68
CA ASP A 86 -7.41 25.37 6.59
C ASP A 86 -6.07 24.64 6.75
N GLN A 87 -6.09 23.32 6.58
CA GLN A 87 -4.91 22.47 6.48
C GLN A 87 -4.82 21.88 5.07
N ARG A 88 -3.62 21.90 4.48
CA ARG A 88 -3.31 21.15 3.25
C ARG A 88 -2.96 19.73 3.63
N VAL A 89 -3.69 18.74 3.11
CA VAL A 89 -3.42 17.33 3.39
C VAL A 89 -3.12 16.61 2.08
N LEU A 90 -1.94 15.98 2.01
CA LEU A 90 -1.55 15.07 0.94
C LEU A 90 -1.76 13.64 1.43
N ILE A 91 -2.47 12.83 0.64
CA ILE A 91 -2.74 11.44 0.95
C ILE A 91 -2.25 10.55 -0.20
N GLU A 92 -1.40 9.57 0.14
CA GLU A 92 -0.93 8.51 -0.75
C GLU A 92 -1.69 7.21 -0.44
N ILE A 93 -2.18 6.52 -1.46
CA ILE A 93 -2.99 5.31 -1.31
C ILE A 93 -2.34 4.19 -2.13
N LYS A 94 -1.86 3.15 -1.45
CA LYS A 94 -1.24 1.98 -2.09
C LYS A 94 -1.70 0.70 -1.42
N SER A 95 -1.65 -0.39 -2.17
CA SER A 95 -1.88 -1.75 -1.67
C SER A 95 -0.78 -2.27 -0.72
N SER A 96 0.41 -1.68 -0.79
CA SER A 96 1.54 -2.00 0.09
C SER A 96 2.49 -0.81 0.19
N ILE A 97 3.11 -0.62 1.35
CA ILE A 97 4.04 0.50 1.62
C ILE A 97 5.36 -0.02 2.17
N SER A 98 6.45 0.35 1.48
CA SER A 98 7.83 0.12 1.89
C SER A 98 8.46 1.37 2.53
N PRO A 99 9.63 1.26 3.21
CA PRO A 99 10.36 2.43 3.68
C PRO A 99 10.75 3.40 2.54
N GLY A 100 10.98 2.88 1.34
CA GLY A 100 11.28 3.69 0.15
C GLY A 100 10.10 4.52 -0.31
N ASP A 101 8.88 3.99 -0.19
CA ASP A 101 7.64 4.74 -0.47
C ASP A 101 7.48 5.89 0.52
N VAL A 102 7.70 5.64 1.82
CA VAL A 102 7.62 6.68 2.87
C VAL A 102 8.65 7.79 2.62
N ALA A 103 9.90 7.44 2.36
CA ALA A 103 10.97 8.41 2.08
C ALA A 103 10.71 9.22 0.81
N SER A 104 10.11 8.59 -0.21
CA SER A 104 9.71 9.30 -1.44
C SER A 104 8.55 10.25 -1.15
N PHE A 105 7.53 9.81 -0.42
CA PHE A 105 6.37 10.63 -0.07
C PHE A 105 6.73 11.82 0.83
N SER A 106 7.69 11.66 1.74
CA SER A 106 8.26 12.79 2.51
C SER A 106 8.81 13.88 1.58
N ARG A 107 9.63 13.50 0.59
CA ARG A 107 10.20 14.43 -0.40
C ARG A 107 9.14 15.05 -1.30
N VAL A 108 8.05 14.34 -1.57
CA VAL A 108 6.88 14.91 -2.25
C VAL A 108 6.25 16.04 -1.42
N GLY A 109 6.13 15.84 -0.10
CA GLY A 109 5.68 16.87 0.83
C GLY A 109 6.58 18.10 0.85
N GLU A 110 7.90 17.89 0.88
CA GLU A 110 8.90 18.97 0.81
C GLU A 110 8.80 19.75 -0.51
N LEU A 111 8.70 19.05 -1.65
CA LEU A 111 8.51 19.68 -2.96
C LEU A 111 7.21 20.49 -3.01
N TYR A 112 6.12 19.97 -2.44
CA TYR A 112 4.87 20.69 -2.33
C TYR A 112 5.01 21.96 -1.50
N GLU A 113 5.66 21.88 -0.33
CA GLU A 113 5.89 23.02 0.56
C GLU A 113 6.72 24.10 -0.14
N GLU A 114 7.78 23.72 -0.84
CA GLU A 114 8.62 24.65 -1.59
C GLU A 114 7.86 25.39 -2.70
N LEU A 115 7.03 24.67 -3.46
CA LEU A 115 6.30 25.24 -4.59
C LEU A 115 5.09 26.09 -4.17
N THR A 116 4.51 25.80 -3.01
CA THR A 116 3.26 26.44 -2.57
C THR A 116 3.42 27.37 -1.38
N GLY A 117 4.55 27.30 -0.67
CA GLY A 117 4.79 28.00 0.59
C GLY A 117 3.97 27.48 1.78
N ILE A 118 3.30 26.32 1.63
CA ILE A 118 2.42 25.76 2.66
C ILE A 118 2.88 24.35 3.01
N LYS A 119 3.25 24.13 4.28
CA LYS A 119 3.57 22.81 4.80
C LYS A 119 2.33 21.89 4.80
N PRO A 120 2.34 20.77 4.07
CA PRO A 120 1.21 19.85 4.08
C PRO A 120 1.30 18.88 5.26
N LYS A 121 0.16 18.41 5.74
CA LYS A 121 0.07 17.16 6.50
C LYS A 121 0.17 16.00 5.53
N LEU A 122 1.00 15.00 5.86
CA LEU A 122 1.19 13.80 5.05
C LEU A 122 0.44 12.63 5.68
N VAL A 123 -0.32 11.90 4.86
CA VAL A 123 -1.07 10.71 5.26
C VAL A 123 -0.83 9.58 4.28
N ILE A 124 -0.59 8.38 4.78
CA ILE A 124 -0.50 7.15 3.99
C ILE A 124 -1.69 6.26 4.31
N VAL A 125 -2.36 5.72 3.30
CA VAL A 125 -3.41 4.71 3.48
C VAL A 125 -3.03 3.46 2.73
N SER A 126 -2.91 2.35 3.45
CA SER A 126 -2.57 1.07 2.83
C SER A 126 -3.07 -0.11 3.66
N PRO A 127 -3.65 -1.16 3.05
CA PRO A 127 -3.98 -2.37 3.77
C PRO A 127 -2.73 -3.07 4.30
N PHE A 128 -1.53 -2.80 3.78
CA PHE A 128 -0.29 -3.39 4.29
C PHE A 128 0.84 -2.37 4.36
N ILE A 129 1.47 -2.24 5.52
CA ILE A 129 2.61 -1.35 5.73
C ILE A 129 3.70 -2.17 6.41
N ASP A 130 4.88 -2.22 5.80
CA ASP A 130 6.05 -2.87 6.39
C ASP A 130 6.37 -2.26 7.77
N VAL A 131 6.80 -3.08 8.74
CA VAL A 131 7.10 -2.62 10.11
C VAL A 131 8.15 -1.51 10.13
N LYS A 132 9.18 -1.59 9.27
CA LYS A 132 10.19 -0.53 9.15
C LYS A 132 9.61 0.72 8.52
N ALA A 133 8.64 0.57 7.62
CA ALA A 133 7.92 1.70 7.04
C ALA A 133 7.04 2.40 8.09
N LYS A 134 6.34 1.65 8.96
CA LYS A 134 5.60 2.23 10.11
C LYS A 134 6.53 3.06 11.00
N ASN A 135 7.66 2.49 11.42
CA ASN A 135 8.65 3.20 12.24
C ASN A 135 9.18 4.47 11.57
N LEU A 136 9.40 4.42 10.25
CA LEU A 136 9.86 5.57 9.49
C LEU A 136 8.78 6.65 9.42
N CYS A 137 7.52 6.29 9.19
CA CYS A 137 6.38 7.21 9.25
C CYS A 137 6.34 7.94 10.61
N ASP A 138 6.44 7.20 11.71
CA ASP A 138 6.42 7.77 13.07
C ASP A 138 7.58 8.76 13.27
N SER A 139 8.79 8.41 12.83
CA SER A 139 9.97 9.28 12.94
C SER A 139 9.89 10.55 12.09
N MET A 140 9.15 10.51 10.98
CA MET A 140 8.98 11.63 10.04
C MET A 140 7.70 12.43 10.30
N GLY A 141 6.86 12.01 11.26
CA GLY A 141 5.56 12.64 11.53
C GLY A 141 4.54 12.45 10.39
N ILE A 142 4.64 11.34 9.66
CA ILE A 142 3.69 10.95 8.61
C ILE A 142 2.62 10.07 9.23
N GLU A 143 1.36 10.48 9.14
CA GLU A 143 0.24 9.69 9.66
C GLU A 143 -0.05 8.52 8.72
N TYR A 144 -0.50 7.38 9.26
CA TYR A 144 -0.89 6.26 8.42
C TYR A 144 -2.14 5.54 8.92
N TYR A 145 -2.91 4.99 7.98
CA TYR A 145 -4.05 4.13 8.23
C TYR A 145 -3.84 2.79 7.54
N THR A 146 -4.00 1.72 8.31
CA THR A 146 -3.84 0.34 7.81
C THR A 146 -4.88 -0.59 8.41
N HIS A 147 -4.90 -1.85 7.99
CA HIS A 147 -5.80 -2.83 8.59
C HIS A 147 -5.52 -2.91 10.10
N PRO A 148 -6.56 -2.99 10.95
CA PRO A 148 -6.35 -3.21 12.37
C PRO A 148 -5.62 -4.54 12.56
N GLU A 149 -4.57 -4.54 13.38
CA GLU A 149 -3.90 -5.78 13.75
C GLU A 149 -4.92 -6.66 14.49
N GLU A 150 -5.09 -7.91 14.05
CA GLU A 150 -5.85 -8.89 14.84
C GLU A 150 -5.13 -9.04 16.18
N VAL A 151 -5.79 -8.64 17.26
CA VAL A 151 -5.37 -9.06 18.59
C VAL A 151 -5.59 -10.57 18.62
N VAL A 152 -4.51 -11.34 18.51
CA VAL A 152 -4.54 -12.77 18.82
C VAL A 152 -5.03 -12.86 20.25
N GLY A 153 -6.27 -13.29 20.43
CA GLY A 153 -6.92 -13.35 21.72
C GLY A 153 -6.03 -14.12 22.69
N GLU A 154 -5.73 -13.51 23.83
CA GLU A 154 -5.28 -14.27 24.99
C GLU A 154 -6.30 -15.38 25.21
N GLU A 155 -5.87 -16.64 25.15
CA GLU A 155 -6.73 -17.75 25.57
C GLU A 155 -7.24 -17.41 26.97
N PRO A 156 -8.56 -17.38 27.21
CA PRO A 156 -9.07 -17.16 28.55
C PRO A 156 -8.46 -18.24 29.45
N PRO A 157 -7.96 -17.88 30.66
CA PRO A 157 -7.31 -18.83 31.54
C PRO A 157 -8.22 -20.03 31.72
N SER A 158 -7.66 -21.22 31.50
CA SER A 158 -8.38 -22.47 31.61
C SER A 158 -9.17 -22.48 32.92
N ARG A 159 -10.49 -22.61 32.80
CA ARG A 159 -11.34 -22.87 33.97
C ARG A 159 -10.80 -24.14 34.61
N GLN A 160 -10.11 -24.01 35.74
CA GLN A 160 -9.91 -25.14 36.63
C GLN A 160 -11.31 -25.55 37.08
N VAL A 161 -11.77 -26.68 36.54
CA VAL A 161 -12.99 -27.33 37.01
C VAL A 161 -12.65 -27.91 38.39
N PRO A 162 -13.47 -27.66 39.42
CA PRO A 162 -13.24 -28.13 40.79
C PRO A 162 -13.17 -29.65 40.91
#